data_AF-A0A0S8B4U7-F1
#
_entry.id   AF-A0A0S8B4U7-F1
#
_cell.length_a   1.000
_cell.length_b   1.000
_cell.length_c   1.000
_cell.angle_alpha   90.00
_cell.angle_beta   90.00
_cell.angle_gamma   90.00
#
_symmetry.space_group_name_H-M   'P 1'
#
loop_
_entity.id
_entity.type
_entity.pdbx_description
1 polymer ?
#
loop_
_entity_poly.entity_id
_entity_poly.type
_entity_poly.pdbx_seq_one_letter_code
_entity_poly.pdbx_strand_id
1 'polypeptide(L)'
;FDGYITREDDWRSTLIQRIPEDPLQPGQQIWLYYTHMADTDGNDFIEDAFPPGIREVFVEQGTLLGYTGNYNGNSSRGVWVHLHFSIVNDDGSGKYTNELDFDNTRDPSPYLGMPVNYNCAPPVPGCSLEPSCS
;
A
#
# COMPACT_ATOMS: atom_id res chain seq x y z
N PHE A 1 -1.35 9.86 -3.70
CA PHE A 1 -0.53 11.03 -3.35
C PHE A 1 0.61 11.12 -4.36
N ASP A 2 1.19 12.31 -4.52
CA ASP A 2 2.50 12.42 -5.19
C ASP A 2 3.54 11.69 -4.33
N GLY A 3 4.49 11.02 -4.95
CA GLY A 3 5.50 10.28 -4.21
C GLY A 3 6.47 9.55 -5.10
N TYR A 4 7.16 8.57 -4.51
CA TYR A 4 8.26 7.87 -5.18
C TYR A 4 8.06 6.37 -5.07
N ILE A 5 7.96 5.70 -6.21
CA ILE A 5 7.77 4.25 -6.30
C ILE A 5 9.11 3.54 -6.26
N THR A 6 9.15 2.49 -5.44
CA THR A 6 10.20 1.51 -5.37
C THR A 6 9.60 0.11 -5.58
N ARG A 7 10.33 -0.73 -6.31
CA ARG A 7 10.04 -2.14 -6.49
C ARG A 7 11.34 -2.91 -6.34
N GLU A 8 11.48 -3.67 -5.26
CA GLU A 8 12.69 -4.45 -5.04
C GLU A 8 12.87 -5.54 -6.12
N ASP A 9 14.12 -5.96 -6.33
CA ASP A 9 14.50 -6.88 -7.39
C ASP A 9 13.80 -8.25 -7.29
N ASP A 10 13.52 -8.70 -6.07
CA ASP A 10 12.88 -9.98 -5.77
C ASP A 10 11.36 -9.87 -5.51
N TRP A 11 10.80 -8.66 -5.61
CA TRP A 11 9.38 -8.44 -5.35
C TRP A 11 8.51 -8.85 -6.53
N ARG A 12 7.49 -9.65 -6.19
CA ARG A 12 6.42 -10.06 -7.08
C ARG A 12 5.11 -9.50 -6.57
N SER A 13 4.29 -8.96 -7.47
CA SER A 13 2.94 -8.47 -7.15
C SER A 13 2.88 -7.31 -6.13
N THR A 14 4.02 -6.70 -5.82
CA THR A 14 4.16 -5.70 -4.75
C THR A 14 4.93 -4.48 -5.21
N LEU A 15 4.45 -3.30 -4.82
CA LEU A 15 5.13 -2.01 -4.91
C LEU A 15 5.09 -1.31 -3.55
N ILE A 16 6.01 -0.37 -3.37
CA ILE A 16 5.96 0.55 -2.24
C ILE A 16 6.13 2.00 -2.71
N GLN A 17 5.33 2.91 -2.17
CA GLN A 17 5.41 4.33 -2.46
C GLN A 17 5.88 5.10 -1.23
N ARG A 18 6.98 5.85 -1.34
CA ARG A 18 7.42 6.81 -0.34
C ARG A 18 6.64 8.11 -0.48
N ILE A 19 6.07 8.58 0.62
CA ILE A 19 5.44 9.89 0.75
C ILE A 19 6.31 10.72 1.70
N PRO A 20 7.12 11.67 1.18
CA PRO A 20 8.07 12.42 2.02
C PRO A 20 7.41 13.31 3.08
N GLU A 21 6.19 13.76 2.79
CA GLU A 21 5.42 14.68 3.64
C GLU A 21 4.03 14.07 3.87
N ASP A 22 3.83 13.48 5.04
CA ASP A 22 2.54 12.90 5.46
C ASP A 22 1.47 14.01 5.45
N PRO A 23 0.40 13.88 4.65
CA PRO A 23 -0.64 14.91 4.50
C PRO A 23 -1.43 15.15 5.79
N LEU A 24 -1.40 14.22 6.74
CA LEU A 24 -2.08 14.33 8.04
C LEU A 24 -1.13 14.72 9.17
N GLN A 25 0.18 14.48 9.00
CA GLN A 25 1.21 14.80 10.00
C GLN A 25 2.45 15.43 9.34
N PRO A 26 2.41 16.74 9.03
CA PRO A 26 3.52 17.44 8.39
C PRO A 26 4.86 17.22 9.10
N GLY A 27 5.93 17.08 8.32
CA GLY A 27 7.28 16.76 8.77
C GLY A 27 7.54 15.27 9.03
N GLN A 28 6.56 14.38 8.79
CA GLN A 28 6.76 12.92 8.84
C GLN A 28 6.77 12.32 7.43
N GLN A 29 7.60 11.29 7.25
CA GLN A 29 7.59 10.42 6.08
C GLN A 29 6.79 9.15 6.39
N ILE A 30 6.04 8.68 5.41
CA ILE A 30 5.32 7.39 5.46
C ILE A 30 5.53 6.63 4.17
N TRP A 31 5.21 5.34 4.22
CA TRP A 31 5.30 4.44 3.06
C TRP A 31 3.98 3.72 2.84
N LEU A 32 3.61 3.54 1.56
CA LEU A 32 2.37 2.89 1.15
C LEU A 32 2.68 1.59 0.42
N TYR A 33 2.25 0.46 0.96
CA TYR A 33 2.34 -0.85 0.31
C TYR A 33 1.13 -1.10 -0.58
N TYR A 34 1.39 -1.65 -1.76
CA TYR A 34 0.39 -2.16 -2.70
C TYR A 34 0.77 -3.60 -3.04
N THR A 35 -0.04 -4.58 -2.67
CA THR A 35 0.29 -6.00 -2.90
C THR A 35 -0.89 -6.83 -3.45
N HIS A 36 -0.61 -8.08 -3.83
CA HIS A 36 -1.49 -9.01 -4.53
C HIS A 36 -1.82 -8.61 -5.98
N MET A 37 -0.97 -7.78 -6.60
CA MET A 37 -1.13 -7.31 -7.99
C MET A 37 -0.61 -8.31 -9.03
N ALA A 38 -1.03 -9.57 -8.94
CA ALA A 38 -0.69 -10.64 -9.88
C ALA A 38 -1.75 -11.74 -9.86
N ASP A 39 -1.79 -12.59 -10.89
CA ASP A 39 -2.66 -13.78 -10.88
C ASP A 39 -2.14 -14.91 -9.98
N THR A 40 -2.88 -16.02 -9.90
CA THR A 40 -2.52 -17.18 -9.07
C THR A 40 -1.20 -17.84 -9.46
N ASP A 41 -0.79 -17.71 -10.72
CA ASP A 41 0.47 -18.26 -11.23
C ASP A 41 1.64 -17.29 -11.01
N GLY A 42 1.34 -16.07 -10.54
CA GLY A 42 2.30 -15.01 -10.28
C GLY A 42 2.67 -14.21 -11.52
N ASN A 43 1.85 -14.23 -12.57
CA ASN A 43 1.98 -13.29 -13.68
C ASN A 43 1.58 -11.90 -13.21
N ASP A 44 2.51 -10.96 -13.34
CA ASP A 44 2.40 -9.63 -12.74
C ASP A 44 1.38 -8.75 -13.46
N PHE A 45 0.65 -7.96 -12.68
CA PHE A 45 -0.30 -6.95 -13.17
C PHE A 45 0.15 -5.52 -12.83
N ILE A 46 1.38 -5.33 -12.37
CA ILE A 46 2.05 -4.04 -12.26
C ILE A 46 2.42 -3.53 -13.66
N GLU A 47 2.24 -2.23 -13.89
CA GLU A 47 2.57 -1.57 -15.16
C GLU A 47 4.06 -1.70 -15.52
N ASP A 48 4.35 -1.82 -16.82
CA ASP A 48 5.72 -1.98 -17.35
C ASP A 48 6.65 -0.80 -17.00
N ALA A 49 6.09 0.35 -16.62
CA ALA A 49 6.83 1.51 -16.12
C ALA A 49 7.52 1.26 -14.76
N PHE A 50 7.10 0.22 -14.03
CA PHE A 50 7.61 -0.14 -12.71
C PHE A 50 8.19 -1.58 -12.71
N PRO A 51 9.25 -1.85 -13.51
CA PRO A 51 9.89 -3.17 -13.53
C PRO A 51 10.63 -3.44 -12.20
N PRO A 52 10.91 -4.70 -11.85
CA PRO A 52 11.73 -5.02 -10.68
C PRO A 52 13.08 -4.28 -10.67
N GLY A 53 13.51 -3.83 -9.50
CA GLY A 53 14.78 -3.15 -9.27
C GLY A 53 14.75 -1.63 -9.33
N ILE A 54 13.63 -1.02 -9.74
CA ILE A 54 13.50 0.44 -9.70
C ILE A 54 13.41 0.96 -8.27
N ARG A 55 13.98 2.13 -8.04
CA ARG A 55 13.94 2.81 -6.75
C ARG A 55 13.70 4.29 -6.97
N GLU A 56 12.87 4.86 -6.10
CA GLU A 56 12.66 6.31 -6.00
C GLU A 56 12.16 6.96 -7.32
N VAL A 57 11.30 6.28 -8.07
CA VAL A 57 10.71 6.80 -9.32
C VAL A 57 9.52 7.69 -8.98
N PHE A 58 9.61 8.98 -9.30
CA PHE A 58 8.53 9.93 -9.03
C PHE A 58 7.24 9.57 -9.79
N VAL A 59 6.11 9.68 -9.11
CA VAL A 59 4.76 9.56 -9.67
C VAL A 59 3.85 10.65 -9.11
N GLU A 60 2.96 11.16 -9.95
CA GLU A 60 1.89 12.09 -9.54
C GLU A 60 0.70 11.31 -8.97
N GLN A 61 -0.08 11.94 -8.10
CA GLN A 61 -1.35 11.41 -7.62
C GLN A 61 -2.26 11.03 -8.80
N GLY A 62 -2.74 9.79 -8.79
CA GLY A 62 -3.61 9.26 -9.84
C GLY A 62 -2.87 8.50 -10.94
N THR A 63 -1.54 8.42 -10.87
CA THR A 63 -0.76 7.52 -11.74
C THR A 63 -1.22 6.08 -11.55
N LEU A 64 -1.51 5.38 -12.65
CA LEU A 64 -1.83 3.96 -12.65
C LEU A 64 -0.56 3.16 -12.32
N LEU A 65 -0.62 2.37 -11.24
CA LEU A 65 0.49 1.50 -10.83
C LEU A 65 0.35 0.06 -11.36
N GLY A 66 -0.89 -0.34 -11.67
CA GLY A 66 -1.24 -1.67 -12.16
C GLY A 66 -2.65 -2.06 -11.75
N TYR A 67 -2.93 -3.37 -11.77
CA TYR A 67 -4.26 -3.92 -11.53
C TYR A 67 -4.28 -4.89 -10.35
N THR A 68 -5.46 -5.05 -9.74
CA THR A 68 -5.66 -5.99 -8.65
C THR A 68 -5.59 -7.42 -9.15
N GLY A 69 -5.08 -8.30 -8.30
CA GLY A 69 -4.97 -9.72 -8.59
C GLY A 69 -5.35 -10.56 -7.37
N ASN A 70 -4.99 -11.83 -7.42
CA ASN A 70 -5.30 -12.82 -6.39
C ASN A 70 -4.08 -13.70 -6.04
N TYR A 71 -2.87 -13.19 -6.31
CA TYR A 71 -1.62 -13.82 -5.89
C TYR A 71 -1.45 -13.77 -4.37
N ASN A 72 -1.11 -14.90 -3.75
CA ASN A 72 -1.05 -15.05 -2.29
C ASN A 72 0.34 -15.51 -1.79
N GLY A 73 1.40 -15.36 -2.58
CA GLY A 73 2.74 -15.82 -2.21
C GLY A 73 2.89 -17.35 -2.19
N ASN A 74 2.18 -18.05 -3.08
CA ASN A 74 2.16 -19.53 -3.17
C ASN A 74 1.59 -20.23 -1.92
N SER A 75 0.76 -19.53 -1.14
CA SER A 75 0.04 -20.13 -0.01
C SER A 75 -0.99 -21.15 -0.52
N SER A 76 -1.22 -22.22 0.24
CA SER A 76 -2.24 -23.23 -0.08
C SER A 76 -3.67 -22.70 0.03
N ARG A 77 -3.87 -21.55 0.67
CA ARG A 77 -5.17 -20.89 0.81
C ARG A 77 -5.31 -19.81 -0.24
N GLY A 78 -6.18 -20.03 -1.22
CA GLY A 78 -6.52 -19.02 -2.22
C GLY A 78 -7.11 -17.76 -1.60
N VAL A 79 -6.88 -16.62 -2.26
CA VAL A 79 -7.52 -15.34 -1.97
C VAL A 79 -8.36 -14.92 -3.17
N TRP A 80 -9.32 -14.03 -2.96
CA TRP A 80 -10.08 -13.43 -4.06
C TRP A 80 -9.33 -12.24 -4.65
N VAL A 81 -9.83 -11.71 -5.76
CA VAL A 81 -9.24 -10.50 -6.36
C VAL A 81 -9.42 -9.33 -5.40
N HIS A 82 -8.32 -8.76 -4.93
CA HIS A 82 -8.31 -7.60 -4.06
C HIS A 82 -6.96 -6.88 -4.12
N LEU A 83 -6.93 -5.67 -3.56
CA LEU A 83 -5.69 -4.99 -3.21
C LEU A 83 -5.50 -5.15 -1.71
N HIS A 84 -4.32 -5.61 -1.29
CA HIS A 84 -3.89 -5.37 0.09
C HIS A 84 -3.07 -4.09 0.11
N PHE A 85 -3.53 -3.17 0.95
CA PHE A 85 -3.00 -1.82 1.08
C PHE A 85 -2.63 -1.57 2.53
N SER A 86 -1.43 -1.06 2.76
CA SER A 86 -0.96 -0.73 4.11
C SER A 86 -0.19 0.57 4.09
N ILE A 87 -0.27 1.29 5.20
CA ILE A 87 0.54 2.48 5.46
C ILE A 87 1.49 2.11 6.57
N VAL A 88 2.80 2.25 6.35
CA VAL A 88 3.82 1.97 7.37
C VAL A 88 4.65 3.20 7.68
N ASN A 89 5.25 3.16 8.88
CA ASN A 89 6.20 4.16 9.34
C ASN A 89 7.52 4.11 8.57
N ASP A 90 8.18 5.27 8.50
CA ASP A 90 9.61 5.33 8.23
C ASP A 90 10.43 4.71 9.39
N ASP A 91 11.55 4.07 9.07
CA ASP A 91 12.45 3.46 10.05
C ASP A 91 13.36 4.48 10.78
N GLY A 92 13.24 5.76 10.47
CA GLY A 92 14.06 6.84 11.00
C GLY A 92 15.35 7.09 10.20
N SER A 93 15.62 6.28 9.19
CA SER A 93 16.74 6.44 8.25
C SER A 93 16.28 6.72 6.82
N GLY A 94 14.98 6.96 6.62
CA GLY A 94 14.39 7.19 5.31
C GLY A 94 14.02 5.90 4.57
N LYS A 95 13.86 4.76 5.27
CA LYS A 95 13.43 3.49 4.68
C LYS A 95 12.11 3.01 5.27
N TYR A 96 11.45 2.09 4.58
CA TYR A 96 10.21 1.48 5.05
C TYR A 96 10.46 0.43 6.13
N THR A 97 9.50 0.36 7.06
CA THR A 97 9.42 -0.70 8.07
C THR A 97 8.62 -1.90 7.54
N ASN A 98 8.71 -3.05 8.23
CA ASN A 98 8.03 -4.29 7.82
C ASN A 98 6.53 -4.22 8.15
N GLU A 99 5.66 -4.46 7.16
CA GLU A 99 4.20 -4.40 7.26
C GLU A 99 3.60 -5.55 8.07
N LEU A 100 4.33 -6.66 8.24
CA LEU A 100 3.88 -7.80 9.05
C LEU A 100 3.92 -7.53 10.55
N ASP A 101 4.60 -6.47 10.97
CA ASP A 101 4.63 -5.99 12.35
C ASP A 101 3.58 -4.89 12.53
N PHE A 102 2.55 -5.16 13.33
CA PHE A 102 1.42 -4.25 13.52
C PHE A 102 1.85 -2.88 14.06
N ASP A 103 2.90 -2.81 14.88
CA ASP A 103 3.39 -1.56 15.46
C ASP A 103 3.98 -0.61 14.39
N ASN A 104 4.32 -1.15 13.22
CA ASN A 104 4.79 -0.36 12.09
C ASN A 104 3.64 0.21 11.24
N THR A 105 2.42 -0.28 11.42
CA THR A 105 1.28 0.07 10.56
C THR A 105 0.45 1.21 11.10
N ARG A 106 -0.12 2.03 10.21
CA ARG A 106 -1.05 3.12 10.54
C ARG A 106 -2.46 2.78 10.08
N ASP A 107 -3.45 3.29 10.82
CA ASP A 107 -4.85 3.23 10.40
C ASP A 107 -5.02 3.94 9.04
N PRO A 108 -5.45 3.25 7.97
CA PRO A 108 -5.63 3.85 6.66
C PRO A 108 -6.90 4.70 6.56
N SER A 109 -7.83 4.60 7.52
CA SER A 109 -9.13 5.27 7.49
C SER A 109 -9.07 6.78 7.25
N PRO A 110 -8.24 7.57 7.98
CA PRO A 110 -8.14 9.01 7.75
C PRO A 110 -7.47 9.37 6.41
N TYR A 111 -6.64 8.50 5.85
CA TYR A 111 -6.01 8.73 4.53
C TYR A 111 -6.95 8.42 3.38
N LEU A 112 -7.83 7.43 3.55
CA LEU A 112 -8.82 7.02 2.55
C LEU A 112 -10.14 7.81 2.66
N GLY A 113 -10.36 8.53 3.77
CA GLY A 113 -11.62 9.21 4.05
C GLY A 113 -12.79 8.25 4.26
N MET A 114 -12.51 7.01 4.66
CA MET A 114 -13.51 5.94 4.87
C MET A 114 -13.19 5.15 6.14
N PRO A 115 -14.19 4.77 6.95
CA PRO A 115 -13.96 3.98 8.17
C PRO A 115 -13.68 2.51 7.81
N VAL A 116 -12.40 2.17 7.65
CA VAL A 116 -11.93 0.82 7.28
C VAL A 116 -11.12 0.14 8.38
N ASN A 117 -10.94 0.81 9.53
CA ASN A 117 -10.31 0.22 10.70
C ASN A 117 -11.10 -0.99 11.19
N TYR A 118 -10.42 -2.14 11.32
CA TYR A 118 -11.07 -3.41 11.68
C TYR A 118 -11.83 -3.38 13.02
N ASN A 119 -11.49 -2.47 13.93
CA ASN A 119 -12.16 -2.35 15.23
C ASN A 119 -13.55 -1.73 15.14
N CYS A 120 -13.80 -0.84 14.18
CA CYS A 120 -15.00 0.00 14.14
C CYS A 120 -15.61 0.19 12.74
N ALA A 121 -15.07 -0.43 11.70
CA ALA A 121 -15.59 -0.32 10.35
C ALA A 121 -17.06 -0.83 10.26
N PRO A 122 -17.96 -0.07 9.61
CA PRO A 122 -19.30 -0.56 9.32
C PRO A 122 -19.25 -1.67 8.26
N PRO A 123 -20.33 -2.47 8.10
CA PRO A 123 -20.36 -3.55 7.10
C PRO A 123 -20.10 -3.10 5.67
N VAL A 124 -20.48 -1.86 5.34
CA VAL A 124 -20.18 -1.21 4.05
C VAL A 124 -19.59 0.17 4.36
N PRO A 125 -18.26 0.33 4.28
CA PRO A 125 -17.61 1.62 4.44
C PRO A 125 -18.04 2.59 3.32
N GLY A 126 -18.25 3.84 3.69
CA GLY A 126 -18.50 4.95 2.76
C GLY A 126 -17.70 6.17 3.18
N CYS A 127 -17.69 7.20 2.33
CA CYS A 127 -16.97 8.44 2.64
C CYS A 127 -17.52 9.08 3.92
N SER A 128 -16.64 9.43 4.85
CA SER A 128 -16.96 10.08 6.13
C SER A 128 -16.02 11.25 6.39
N LEU A 129 -16.55 12.32 7.00
CA LEU A 129 -15.72 13.41 7.53
C LEU A 129 -14.97 13.01 8.81
N GLU A 130 -15.50 12.02 9.54
CA GLU A 130 -14.90 11.43 10.74
C GLU A 130 -14.72 9.92 10.46
N PRO A 131 -13.66 9.52 9.75
CA PRO A 131 -13.45 8.13 9.35
C PRO A 131 -12.75 7.28 10.43
N SER A 132 -12.20 7.90 11.47
CA SER A 132 -11.48 7.21 12.55
C SER A 132 -12.43 6.63 13.60
N CYS A 133 -11.98 5.60 14.31
CA CYS A 133 -12.67 5.14 15.52
C CYS A 133 -12.71 6.26 16.56
N SER A 134 -13.88 6.44 17.20
CA SER A 134 -14.08 7.37 18.32
C SER A 134 -13.45 6.87 19.62
#